data_AF-A0A925NRR8-F1
#
_entry.id   AF-A0A925NRR8-F1
#
_cell.length_a   1.000
_cell.length_b   1.000
_cell.length_c   1.000
_cell.angle_alpha   90.00
_cell.angle_beta   90.00
_cell.angle_gamma   90.00
#
_symmetry.space_group_name_H-M   'P 1'
#
loop_
_entity.id
_entity.type
_entity.pdbx_description
1 polymer ?
#
loop_
_entity_poly.entity_id
_entity_poly.type
_entity_poly.pdbx_seq_one_letter_code
_entity_poly.pdbx_strand_id
1 'polypeptide(L)'
;MSHPKIKLIIGERFSSVRCEDPTHQTKVVVAGTGDKDFNFPENSALVGNALKRYEAQERKVGKSKSRAKRRKQAKSHLSSELLSDLSQGKIITVLPPGENLDSFEPGTTLLAAADGMQILMTKRQFDALYEERFGQMSNLVNWAKTDMASEFQPAVESLGDQLNRLEDSYREALPHLISELAIRNADFSVTAIIQRAVDLLDEELAEILYVLQVYTDCFEQRRNGKFSRILNACEYFFKCIHQLYWSGDLEGSLAGAPVHSPIKAGVERVGDVFLARLTGAGLATIPGSRGPVGAHALQVPYEMLDFILVNFPLFCHEARHNVYHDVVDLEKQSILALQKDMIEAVQSKVFVPSVPTIQLGRRKVATEELLLKIFTDSIGEIDADILAVLFTGEAFGDNMAASFPAMTIRDGAVSSKKNLLRTSSYFDLIPQDDGSTVLEFAVHPVDYLRLYLVAAAYDEIGFSEAAIRLRKIADFAVGDEVPELIVYENSNQKSKLVIKVPTVDLIASCRVVAKSIIRTPHKCLGGNSNADLVMWTAKRQEKVLKLSDTLIAGDSAVPTDSGTFFVTYVAAAATLAYMQLVRDRKMLASDAAKQVSENALLMLETLQVRARGL
;
A
#
# COMPACT_ATOMS: atom_id res chain seq x y z
N MET A 1 -0.57 -40.81 4.68
CA MET A 1 -0.42 -39.59 3.85
C MET A 1 1.03 -39.14 3.97
N SER A 2 1.77 -39.12 2.86
CA SER A 2 3.12 -38.54 2.83
C SER A 2 3.00 -37.05 3.12
N HIS A 3 3.73 -36.56 4.13
CA HIS A 3 3.81 -35.12 4.34
C HIS A 3 4.58 -34.50 3.16
N PRO A 4 4.12 -33.35 2.62
CA PRO A 4 4.79 -32.71 1.50
C PRO A 4 6.24 -32.33 1.87
N LYS A 5 7.15 -32.49 0.91
CA LYS A 5 8.56 -32.11 1.06
C LYS A 5 8.64 -30.58 1.07
N ILE A 6 8.95 -30.01 2.24
CA ILE A 6 9.13 -28.56 2.39
C ILE A 6 10.47 -28.16 1.76
N LYS A 7 10.43 -27.22 0.81
CA LYS A 7 11.60 -26.61 0.18
C LYS A 7 11.86 -25.22 0.78
N LEU A 8 13.12 -24.96 1.08
CA LEU A 8 13.64 -23.61 1.31
C LEU A 8 14.12 -23.10 -0.04
N ILE A 9 13.50 -22.05 -0.56
CA ILE A 9 13.99 -21.35 -1.75
C ILE A 9 14.34 -19.93 -1.28
N ILE A 10 15.63 -19.63 -1.30
CA ILE A 10 16.16 -18.38 -0.76
C ILE A 10 16.05 -17.31 -1.85
N GLY A 11 15.46 -16.16 -1.51
CA GLY A 11 15.39 -15.03 -2.43
C GLY A 11 14.33 -15.12 -3.52
N GLU A 12 13.42 -16.11 -3.45
CA GLU A 12 12.24 -16.18 -4.32
C GLU A 12 10.98 -16.22 -3.47
N ARG A 13 10.00 -15.40 -3.86
CA ARG A 13 8.64 -15.42 -3.33
C ARG A 13 7.68 -15.97 -4.38
N PHE A 14 6.77 -16.83 -3.93
CA PHE A 14 5.82 -17.52 -4.79
C PHE A 14 4.39 -17.08 -4.52
N SER A 15 4.14 -16.35 -3.43
CA SER A 15 2.86 -15.72 -3.18
C SER A 15 2.81 -14.30 -3.76
N SER A 16 1.75 -13.98 -4.51
CA SER A 16 1.34 -12.59 -4.68
C SER A 16 0.64 -12.17 -3.39
N VAL A 17 1.41 -11.55 -2.47
CA VAL A 17 1.02 -10.87 -1.23
C VAL A 17 -0.37 -11.27 -0.70
N ARG A 18 -0.42 -12.21 0.25
CA ARG A 18 -1.53 -12.26 1.20
C ARG A 18 -1.06 -11.66 2.51
N CYS A 19 -1.24 -10.34 2.65
CA CYS A 19 -1.24 -9.77 4.00
C CYS A 19 -2.60 -10.15 4.60
N GLU A 20 -2.66 -11.23 5.38
CA GLU A 20 -3.81 -11.52 6.25
C GLU A 20 -3.72 -10.69 7.56
N ASP A 21 -3.17 -9.47 7.49
CA ASP A 21 -3.32 -8.49 8.57
C ASP A 21 -4.58 -7.66 8.29
N PRO A 22 -5.64 -7.77 9.10
CA PRO A 22 -6.86 -6.98 8.92
C PRO A 22 -6.62 -5.47 9.06
N THR A 23 -5.43 -5.02 9.47
CA THR A 23 -5.07 -3.61 9.62
C THR A 23 -4.33 -3.00 8.43
N HIS A 24 -3.76 -3.82 7.52
CA HIS A 24 -3.03 -3.37 6.33
C HIS A 24 -3.62 -4.01 5.06
N GLN A 25 -4.73 -3.44 4.57
CA GLN A 25 -5.27 -3.79 3.25
C GLN A 25 -4.50 -3.05 2.14
N THR A 26 -3.26 -3.46 1.85
CA THR A 26 -2.49 -2.96 0.70
C THR A 26 -2.28 -4.05 -0.36
N LYS A 27 -3.24 -4.95 -0.53
CA LYS A 27 -3.27 -5.80 -1.73
C LYS A 27 -3.92 -5.02 -2.88
N VAL A 28 -3.10 -4.22 -3.58
CA VAL A 28 -3.44 -3.69 -4.90
C VAL A 28 -2.53 -4.41 -5.90
N VAL A 29 -3.04 -5.44 -6.58
CA VAL A 29 -2.32 -6.16 -7.64
C VAL A 29 -2.79 -5.62 -8.98
N VAL A 30 -2.75 -4.30 -9.13
CA VAL A 30 -2.97 -3.67 -10.42
C VAL A 30 -1.61 -3.36 -11.01
N ALA A 31 -1.27 -4.08 -12.08
CA ALA A 31 -0.09 -3.77 -12.89
C ALA A 31 -0.44 -2.59 -13.80
N GLY A 32 -0.20 -1.36 -13.33
CA GLY A 32 0.27 -0.33 -14.24
C GLY A 32 1.77 -0.55 -14.45
N THR A 33 2.31 -0.03 -15.54
CA THR A 33 3.76 -0.03 -15.76
C THR A 33 4.36 1.34 -15.45
N GLY A 34 3.53 2.29 -15.01
CA GLY A 34 3.78 3.72 -14.72
C GLY A 34 4.48 4.52 -15.80
N ASP A 35 4.90 3.89 -16.89
CA ASP A 35 5.09 4.49 -18.22
C ASP A 35 3.81 4.40 -19.08
N LYS A 36 2.80 3.62 -18.66
CA LYS A 36 1.51 3.43 -19.34
C LYS A 36 0.37 3.24 -18.34
N ASP A 37 -0.82 3.62 -18.78
CA ASP A 37 -2.11 3.36 -18.12
C ASP A 37 -2.32 1.86 -17.82
N PHE A 38 -3.28 1.57 -16.93
CA PHE A 38 -3.70 0.20 -16.64
C PHE A 38 -4.01 -0.61 -17.90
N ASN A 39 -3.62 -1.88 -17.88
CA ASN A 39 -4.12 -2.82 -18.87
C ASN A 39 -5.54 -3.26 -18.51
N PHE A 40 -6.53 -2.69 -19.17
CA PHE A 40 -7.94 -3.03 -18.95
C PHE A 40 -8.25 -4.40 -19.58
N PRO A 41 -8.96 -5.30 -18.86
CA PRO A 41 -9.42 -6.55 -19.45
C PRO A 41 -10.32 -6.26 -20.65
N GLU A 42 -10.20 -7.03 -21.73
CA GLU A 42 -11.18 -6.93 -22.81
C GLU A 42 -12.59 -7.25 -22.30
N ASN A 43 -13.60 -6.58 -22.86
CA ASN A 43 -14.99 -6.70 -22.40
C ASN A 43 -15.50 -8.16 -22.41
N SER A 44 -15.04 -8.96 -23.38
CA SER A 44 -15.34 -10.40 -23.46
C SER A 44 -14.76 -11.20 -22.28
N ALA A 45 -13.55 -10.86 -21.84
CA ALA A 45 -12.91 -11.46 -20.67
C ALA A 45 -13.57 -11.00 -19.38
N LEU A 46 -13.96 -9.73 -19.29
CA LEU A 46 -14.65 -9.14 -18.14
C LEU A 46 -15.99 -9.86 -17.86
N VAL A 47 -16.86 -9.95 -18.89
CA VAL A 47 -18.13 -10.68 -18.79
C VAL A 47 -17.89 -12.16 -18.49
N GLY A 48 -16.92 -12.79 -19.16
CA GLY A 48 -16.58 -14.19 -18.96
C GLY A 48 -16.10 -14.51 -17.53
N ASN A 49 -15.30 -13.64 -16.93
CA ASN A 49 -14.79 -13.81 -15.57
C ASN A 49 -15.89 -13.56 -14.53
N ALA A 50 -16.71 -12.52 -14.71
CA ALA A 50 -17.88 -12.25 -13.88
C ALA A 50 -18.84 -13.47 -13.86
N LEU A 51 -19.10 -14.09 -15.01
CA LEU A 51 -19.91 -15.30 -15.10
C LEU A 51 -19.26 -16.52 -14.42
N LYS A 52 -17.95 -16.72 -14.56
CA LYS A 52 -17.23 -17.78 -13.83
C LYS A 52 -17.31 -17.58 -12.32
N ARG A 53 -17.20 -16.33 -11.86
CA ARG A 53 -17.33 -15.98 -10.44
C ARG A 53 -18.73 -16.27 -9.94
N TYR A 54 -19.75 -15.86 -10.68
CA TYR A 54 -21.14 -16.21 -10.41
C TYR A 54 -21.32 -17.72 -10.22
N GLU A 55 -20.83 -18.53 -11.17
CA GLU A 55 -20.91 -20.00 -11.09
C GLU A 55 -20.17 -20.58 -9.87
N ALA A 56 -19.02 -20.01 -9.51
CA ALA A 56 -18.27 -20.43 -8.32
C ALA A 56 -19.02 -20.11 -7.01
N GLN A 57 -19.69 -18.96 -6.95
CA GLN A 57 -20.50 -18.55 -5.81
C GLN A 57 -21.78 -19.41 -5.70
N GLU A 58 -22.45 -19.71 -6.82
CA GLU A 58 -23.57 -20.67 -6.84
C GLU A 58 -23.15 -22.07 -6.37
N ARG A 59 -21.97 -22.56 -6.76
CA ARG A 59 -21.46 -23.86 -6.29
C ARG A 59 -21.15 -23.88 -4.78
N LYS A 60 -20.80 -22.74 -4.19
CA LYS A 60 -20.61 -22.60 -2.74
C LYS A 60 -21.95 -22.61 -1.99
N VAL A 61 -22.97 -21.94 -2.53
CA VAL A 61 -24.34 -21.92 -1.98
C VAL A 61 -25.06 -23.27 -2.18
N GLY A 62 -24.80 -23.95 -3.31
CA GLY A 62 -25.37 -25.25 -3.68
C GLY A 62 -24.89 -26.46 -2.87
N LYS A 63 -24.07 -26.27 -1.83
CA LYS A 63 -23.86 -27.29 -0.78
C LYS A 63 -25.01 -27.36 0.24
N SER A 64 -25.99 -26.45 0.15
CA SER A 64 -27.32 -26.65 0.72
C SER A 64 -28.29 -27.14 -0.38
N LYS A 65 -28.89 -28.30 -0.11
CA LYS A 65 -29.77 -29.13 -0.95
C LYS A 65 -30.73 -28.33 -1.86
N SER A 66 -30.71 -28.57 -3.16
CA SER A 66 -31.53 -29.59 -3.84
C SER A 66 -31.55 -29.32 -5.35
N ARG A 67 -31.38 -30.39 -6.11
CA ARG A 67 -31.22 -30.40 -7.56
C ARG A 67 -32.60 -30.61 -8.18
N ALA A 68 -33.23 -29.57 -8.70
CA ALA A 68 -34.45 -29.68 -9.51
C ALA A 68 -34.11 -29.56 -11.00
N LYS A 69 -34.59 -30.56 -11.75
CA LYS A 69 -34.45 -30.85 -13.18
C LYS A 69 -34.34 -29.63 -14.13
N ARG A 70 -33.18 -29.55 -14.80
CA ARG A 70 -32.96 -28.87 -16.09
C ARG A 70 -33.93 -29.41 -17.15
N ARG A 71 -34.76 -28.54 -17.74
CA ARG A 71 -35.57 -28.81 -18.94
C ARG A 71 -34.98 -28.03 -20.13
N LYS A 72 -35.20 -28.59 -21.32
CA LYS A 72 -34.50 -28.35 -22.60
C LYS A 72 -34.65 -26.93 -23.17
N GLN A 73 -33.57 -26.50 -23.84
CA GLN A 73 -33.46 -25.55 -24.95
C GLN A 73 -34.76 -24.93 -25.48
N ALA A 74 -34.80 -23.59 -25.50
CA ALA A 74 -35.53 -22.81 -26.49
C ALA A 74 -34.60 -21.70 -27.03
N LYS A 75 -34.69 -21.46 -28.34
CA LYS A 75 -33.88 -20.54 -29.14
C LYS A 75 -34.29 -19.07 -28.88
N SER A 76 -33.29 -18.20 -28.96
CA SER A 76 -33.30 -16.79 -29.42
C SER A 76 -34.64 -16.04 -29.44
N HIS A 77 -34.76 -15.01 -28.59
CA HIS A 77 -35.19 -13.64 -28.90
C HIS A 77 -35.44 -12.86 -27.58
N LEU A 78 -34.36 -12.46 -26.90
CA LEU A 78 -34.44 -11.60 -25.71
C LEU A 78 -34.36 -10.13 -26.13
N SER A 79 -35.47 -9.62 -26.64
CA SER A 79 -35.71 -8.18 -26.69
C SER A 79 -37.17 -7.79 -26.44
N SER A 80 -38.09 -8.72 -26.12
CA SER A 80 -39.52 -8.38 -25.96
C SER A 80 -40.23 -8.91 -24.71
N GLU A 81 -39.59 -9.62 -23.79
CA GLU A 81 -40.31 -10.30 -22.68
C GLU A 81 -39.98 -9.75 -21.29
N LEU A 82 -40.03 -8.42 -21.14
CA LEU A 82 -39.94 -7.77 -19.82
C LEU A 82 -41.32 -7.49 -19.18
N LEU A 83 -42.42 -7.93 -19.82
CA LEU A 83 -43.82 -7.61 -19.44
C LEU A 83 -44.75 -8.83 -19.37
N SER A 84 -44.25 -10.06 -19.46
CA SER A 84 -45.10 -11.26 -19.64
C SER A 84 -45.93 -11.67 -18.41
N ASP A 85 -45.70 -11.09 -17.23
CA ASP A 85 -46.41 -11.45 -15.99
C ASP A 85 -47.48 -10.43 -15.53
N LEU A 86 -48.06 -9.69 -16.48
CA LEU A 86 -49.41 -9.18 -16.28
C LEU A 86 -50.39 -10.33 -16.57
N SER A 87 -51.01 -10.87 -15.52
CA SER A 87 -52.09 -11.86 -15.62
C SER A 87 -53.01 -11.51 -16.79
N GLN A 88 -53.16 -12.43 -17.75
CA GLN A 88 -54.02 -12.27 -18.93
C GLN A 88 -55.49 -12.10 -18.51
N GLY A 89 -55.84 -10.88 -18.09
CA GLY A 89 -57.21 -10.40 -18.22
C GLY A 89 -57.59 -10.49 -19.69
N LYS A 90 -58.84 -10.88 -19.97
CA LYS A 90 -59.41 -10.91 -21.32
C LYS A 90 -59.03 -9.61 -22.04
N ILE A 91 -58.19 -9.70 -23.07
CA ILE A 91 -57.83 -8.55 -23.89
C ILE A 91 -59.13 -8.09 -24.56
N ILE A 92 -59.69 -6.96 -24.09
CA ILE A 92 -60.82 -6.31 -24.74
C ILE A 92 -60.21 -5.44 -25.83
N THR A 93 -60.28 -5.91 -27.08
CA THR A 93 -59.85 -5.12 -28.23
C THR A 93 -60.89 -4.02 -28.48
N VAL A 94 -60.62 -2.80 -28.00
CA VAL A 94 -61.47 -1.63 -28.23
C VAL A 94 -60.97 -0.91 -29.48
N LEU A 95 -61.40 -1.35 -30.65
CA LEU A 95 -61.15 -0.67 -31.93
C LEU A 95 -62.46 -0.09 -32.49
N PRO A 96 -62.41 1.02 -33.25
CA PRO A 96 -63.56 1.52 -33.99
C PRO A 96 -64.14 0.45 -34.94
N PRO A 97 -65.47 0.43 -35.18
CA PRO A 97 -66.09 -0.54 -36.09
C PRO A 97 -65.52 -0.43 -37.51
N GLY A 98 -65.04 -1.55 -38.07
CA GLY A 98 -64.49 -1.61 -39.43
C GLY A 98 -62.98 -1.41 -39.52
N GLU A 99 -62.31 -1.14 -38.40
CA GLU A 99 -60.85 -1.01 -38.34
C GLU A 99 -60.20 -2.19 -37.62
N ASN A 100 -58.95 -2.46 -37.97
CA ASN A 100 -58.08 -3.43 -37.31
C ASN A 100 -56.81 -2.74 -36.77
N LEU A 101 -56.00 -3.47 -35.99
CA LEU A 101 -54.75 -2.97 -35.39
C LEU A 101 -53.79 -2.34 -36.41
N ASP A 102 -53.77 -2.86 -37.64
CA ASP A 102 -52.88 -2.41 -38.71
C ASP A 102 -53.47 -1.26 -39.54
N SER A 103 -54.77 -0.98 -39.39
CA SER A 103 -55.51 0.01 -40.20
C SER A 103 -56.00 1.24 -39.42
N PHE A 104 -55.95 1.23 -38.08
CA PHE A 104 -56.33 2.38 -37.25
C PHE A 104 -55.16 3.38 -37.18
N GLU A 105 -55.17 4.40 -38.04
CA GLU A 105 -54.05 5.35 -38.18
C GLU A 105 -53.63 6.05 -36.87
N PRO A 106 -54.56 6.58 -36.03
CA PRO A 106 -54.17 7.09 -34.72
C PRO A 106 -53.51 6.06 -33.80
N GLY A 107 -53.90 4.78 -33.89
CA GLY A 107 -53.32 3.68 -33.13
C GLY A 107 -51.92 3.30 -33.62
N THR A 108 -51.73 3.20 -34.94
CA THR A 108 -50.41 2.90 -35.53
C THR A 108 -49.44 4.07 -35.34
N THR A 109 -49.91 5.32 -35.42
CA THR A 109 -49.12 6.52 -35.09
C THR A 109 -48.75 6.58 -33.60
N LEU A 110 -49.65 6.23 -32.68
CA LEU A 110 -49.34 6.11 -31.25
C LEU A 110 -48.27 5.03 -30.98
N LEU A 111 -48.38 3.87 -31.62
CA LEU A 111 -47.40 2.79 -31.49
C LEU A 111 -46.03 3.22 -32.03
N ALA A 112 -45.97 3.83 -33.22
CA ALA A 112 -44.72 4.34 -33.77
C ALA A 112 -44.07 5.42 -32.88
N ALA A 113 -44.88 6.31 -32.28
CA ALA A 113 -44.41 7.29 -31.32
C ALA A 113 -43.89 6.63 -30.03
N ALA A 114 -44.60 5.61 -29.52
CA ALA A 114 -44.20 4.85 -28.34
C ALA A 114 -42.90 4.07 -28.59
N ASP A 115 -42.73 3.44 -29.75
CA ASP A 115 -41.50 2.76 -30.17
C ASP A 115 -40.33 3.75 -30.24
N GLY A 116 -40.55 4.92 -30.84
CA GLY A 116 -39.55 6.00 -30.88
C GLY A 116 -39.13 6.46 -29.48
N MET A 117 -40.08 6.64 -28.56
CA MET A 117 -39.79 6.97 -27.16
C MET A 117 -39.07 5.82 -26.44
N GLN A 118 -39.50 4.58 -26.65
CA GLN A 118 -38.89 3.40 -26.03
C GLN A 118 -37.43 3.23 -26.47
N ILE A 119 -37.12 3.43 -27.76
CA ILE A 119 -35.74 3.41 -28.25
C ILE A 119 -34.87 4.44 -27.51
N LEU A 120 -35.38 5.65 -27.28
CA LEU A 120 -34.66 6.69 -26.54
C LEU A 120 -34.50 6.33 -25.05
N MET A 121 -35.53 5.76 -24.43
CA MET A 121 -35.48 5.32 -23.03
C MET A 121 -34.51 4.14 -22.84
N THR A 122 -34.55 3.15 -23.72
CA THR A 122 -33.64 1.99 -23.68
C THR A 122 -32.18 2.41 -23.84
N LYS A 123 -31.88 3.40 -24.69
CA LYS A 123 -30.51 3.94 -24.83
C LYS A 123 -29.95 4.54 -23.54
N ARG A 124 -30.80 5.01 -22.63
CA ARG A 124 -30.42 5.67 -21.37
C ARG A 124 -30.78 4.85 -20.14
N GLN A 125 -31.22 3.61 -20.32
CA GLN A 125 -31.80 2.78 -19.27
C GLN A 125 -30.84 2.54 -18.09
N PHE A 126 -29.54 2.60 -18.34
CA PHE A 126 -28.49 2.38 -17.34
C PHE A 126 -27.70 3.64 -16.97
N ASP A 127 -28.03 4.82 -17.52
CA ASP A 127 -27.28 6.06 -17.26
C ASP A 127 -27.18 6.37 -15.77
N ALA A 128 -28.26 6.18 -15.01
CA ALA A 128 -28.25 6.38 -13.57
C ALA A 128 -27.25 5.48 -12.84
N LEU A 129 -27.03 4.25 -13.33
CA LEU A 129 -26.05 3.34 -12.75
C LEU A 129 -24.64 3.82 -13.04
N TYR A 130 -24.37 4.29 -14.25
CA TYR A 130 -23.05 4.82 -14.61
C TYR A 130 -22.72 6.10 -13.84
N GLU A 131 -23.67 7.03 -13.72
CA GLU A 131 -23.51 8.27 -12.95
C GLU A 131 -23.23 8.00 -11.46
N GLU A 132 -23.88 7.00 -10.86
CA GLU A 132 -23.63 6.61 -9.47
C GLU A 132 -22.19 6.12 -9.23
N ARG A 133 -21.55 5.46 -10.22
CA ARG A 133 -20.17 4.96 -10.09
C ARG A 133 -19.14 6.01 -10.50
N PHE A 134 -19.34 6.65 -11.64
CA PHE A 134 -18.31 7.47 -12.29
C PHE A 134 -18.55 8.97 -12.19
N GLY A 135 -19.78 9.43 -11.95
CA GLY A 135 -20.14 10.84 -12.03
C GLY A 135 -19.34 11.74 -11.10
N GLN A 136 -19.16 11.35 -9.84
CA GLN A 136 -18.34 12.12 -8.88
C GLN A 136 -16.86 12.14 -9.29
N MET A 137 -16.29 11.00 -9.69
CA MET A 137 -14.90 10.90 -10.15
C MET A 137 -14.67 11.79 -11.38
N SER A 138 -15.55 11.73 -12.38
CA SER A 138 -15.48 12.53 -13.60
C SER A 138 -15.57 14.02 -13.29
N ASN A 139 -16.45 14.42 -12.36
CA ASN A 139 -16.54 15.81 -11.91
C ASN A 139 -15.27 16.30 -11.22
N LEU A 140 -14.63 15.45 -10.41
CA LEU A 140 -13.38 15.78 -9.72
C LEU A 140 -12.20 15.88 -10.69
N VAL A 141 -12.11 14.98 -11.67
CA VAL A 141 -11.09 15.05 -12.74
C VAL A 141 -11.29 16.32 -13.58
N ASN A 142 -12.53 16.65 -13.95
CA ASN A 142 -12.82 17.85 -14.74
C ASN A 142 -12.45 19.14 -13.98
N TRP A 143 -12.72 19.20 -12.67
CA TRP A 143 -12.23 20.27 -11.82
C TRP A 143 -10.69 20.31 -11.77
N ALA A 144 -10.04 19.15 -11.62
CA ALA A 144 -8.57 19.10 -11.54
C ALA A 144 -7.89 19.62 -12.82
N LYS A 145 -8.48 19.37 -14.00
CA LYS A 145 -7.98 19.87 -15.29
C LYS A 145 -7.92 21.40 -15.35
N THR A 146 -8.83 22.08 -14.66
CA THR A 146 -8.91 23.55 -14.68
C THR A 146 -8.17 24.21 -13.51
N ASP A 147 -8.14 23.56 -12.35
CA ASP A 147 -7.78 24.20 -11.09
C ASP A 147 -6.45 23.73 -10.49
N MET A 148 -5.93 22.55 -10.89
CA MET A 148 -4.65 22.07 -10.37
C MET A 148 -3.45 22.74 -11.07
N ALA A 149 -2.37 22.96 -10.32
CA ALA A 149 -1.13 23.52 -10.87
C ALA A 149 -0.58 22.66 -12.01
N SER A 150 0.17 23.30 -12.92
CA SER A 150 0.67 22.68 -14.15
C SER A 150 1.50 21.42 -13.92
N GLU A 151 2.20 21.31 -12.79
CA GLU A 151 2.99 20.12 -12.44
C GLU A 151 2.12 18.86 -12.27
N PHE A 152 0.84 19.00 -11.91
CA PHE A 152 -0.08 17.87 -11.72
C PHE A 152 -0.84 17.49 -13.00
N GLN A 153 -0.86 18.34 -14.02
CA GLN A 153 -1.70 18.15 -15.20
C GLN A 153 -1.44 16.82 -15.95
N PRO A 154 -0.18 16.36 -16.12
CA PRO A 154 0.06 15.05 -16.74
C PRO A 154 -0.62 13.88 -16.01
N ALA A 155 -0.63 13.91 -14.67
CA ALA A 155 -1.28 12.89 -13.86
C ALA A 155 -2.80 13.00 -13.91
N VAL A 156 -3.35 14.23 -13.96
CA VAL A 156 -4.78 14.48 -14.13
C VAL A 156 -5.28 13.97 -15.48
N GLU A 157 -4.53 14.21 -16.55
CA GLU A 157 -4.83 13.71 -17.90
C GLU A 157 -4.81 12.18 -17.94
N SER A 158 -3.75 11.54 -17.42
CA SER A 158 -3.68 10.07 -17.35
C SER A 158 -4.82 9.48 -16.51
N LEU A 159 -5.17 10.09 -15.38
CA LEU A 159 -6.30 9.62 -14.58
C LEU A 159 -7.62 9.75 -15.33
N GLY A 160 -7.83 10.85 -16.05
CA GLY A 160 -9.03 11.08 -16.86
C GLY A 160 -9.16 10.09 -18.01
N ASP A 161 -8.08 9.80 -18.72
CA ASP A 161 -8.07 8.82 -19.80
C ASP A 161 -8.38 7.40 -19.28
N GLN A 162 -7.82 7.05 -18.12
CA GLN A 162 -8.08 5.77 -17.47
C GLN A 162 -9.52 5.64 -16.97
N LEU A 163 -10.07 6.70 -16.38
CA LEU A 163 -11.46 6.76 -15.95
C LEU A 163 -12.42 6.59 -17.12
N ASN A 164 -12.18 7.29 -18.24
CA ASN A 164 -13.00 7.20 -19.44
C ASN A 164 -12.98 5.77 -20.02
N ARG A 165 -11.79 5.15 -20.13
CA ARG A 165 -11.68 3.76 -20.62
C ARG A 165 -12.42 2.78 -19.71
N LEU A 166 -12.33 2.94 -18.40
CA LEU A 166 -13.04 2.09 -17.45
C LEU A 166 -14.56 2.25 -17.60
N GLU A 167 -15.04 3.48 -17.71
CA GLU A 167 -16.46 3.78 -17.90
C GLU A 167 -16.97 3.19 -19.22
N ASP A 168 -16.24 3.34 -20.32
CA ASP A 168 -16.59 2.76 -21.62
C ASP A 168 -16.67 1.22 -21.56
N SER A 169 -15.68 0.57 -20.96
CA SER A 169 -15.70 -0.88 -20.73
C SER A 169 -16.89 -1.32 -19.88
N TYR A 170 -17.23 -0.56 -18.84
CA TYR A 170 -18.38 -0.85 -17.98
C TYR A 170 -19.71 -0.70 -18.75
N ARG A 171 -19.85 0.37 -19.55
CA ARG A 171 -21.03 0.65 -20.39
C ARG A 171 -21.26 -0.42 -21.44
N GLU A 172 -20.19 -1.01 -21.99
CA GLU A 172 -20.30 -2.10 -22.97
C GLU A 172 -20.58 -3.46 -22.30
N ALA A 173 -19.95 -3.75 -21.16
CA ALA A 173 -20.05 -5.06 -20.53
C ALA A 173 -21.34 -5.28 -19.74
N LEU A 174 -21.87 -4.24 -19.06
CA LEU A 174 -23.03 -4.38 -18.17
C LEU A 174 -24.28 -4.91 -18.90
N PRO A 175 -24.71 -4.37 -20.06
CA PRO A 175 -25.88 -4.89 -20.77
C PRO A 175 -25.72 -6.34 -21.21
N HIS A 176 -24.51 -6.75 -21.60
CA HIS A 176 -24.20 -8.13 -21.99
C HIS A 176 -24.30 -9.07 -20.78
N LEU A 177 -23.75 -8.69 -19.64
CA LEU A 177 -23.83 -9.49 -18.42
C LEU A 177 -25.26 -9.63 -17.91
N ILE A 178 -26.05 -8.54 -17.93
CA ILE A 178 -27.48 -8.57 -17.59
C ILE A 178 -28.21 -9.58 -18.47
N SER A 179 -27.98 -9.54 -19.78
CA SER A 179 -28.62 -10.44 -20.75
C SER A 179 -28.27 -11.91 -20.46
N GLU A 180 -27.00 -12.21 -20.20
CA GLU A 180 -26.54 -13.56 -19.86
C GLU A 180 -27.10 -14.06 -18.52
N LEU A 181 -27.16 -13.20 -17.50
CA LEU A 181 -27.74 -13.54 -16.20
C LEU A 181 -29.26 -13.75 -16.31
N ALA A 182 -29.96 -12.95 -17.10
CA ALA A 182 -31.40 -13.11 -17.33
C ALA A 182 -31.73 -14.45 -18.00
N ILE A 183 -30.93 -14.90 -18.97
CA ILE A 183 -31.06 -16.23 -19.59
C ILE A 183 -30.94 -17.35 -18.54
N ARG A 184 -30.00 -17.19 -17.60
CA ARG A 184 -29.70 -18.20 -16.58
C ARG A 184 -30.70 -18.19 -15.42
N ASN A 185 -31.35 -17.05 -15.18
CA ASN A 185 -32.16 -16.76 -13.99
C ASN A 185 -33.54 -16.18 -14.35
N ALA A 186 -34.26 -16.86 -15.24
CA ALA A 186 -35.55 -16.39 -15.75
C ALA A 186 -36.62 -16.15 -14.65
N ASP A 187 -36.50 -16.80 -13.49
CA ASP A 187 -37.43 -16.68 -12.37
C ASP A 187 -37.15 -15.47 -11.45
N PHE A 188 -36.06 -14.71 -11.69
CA PHE A 188 -35.68 -13.57 -10.87
C PHE A 188 -36.21 -12.26 -11.44
N SER A 189 -36.56 -11.32 -10.55
CA SER A 189 -36.95 -9.97 -10.97
C SER A 189 -35.82 -9.28 -11.75
N VAL A 190 -36.17 -8.47 -12.73
CA VAL A 190 -35.22 -7.69 -13.55
C VAL A 190 -34.28 -6.86 -12.65
N THR A 191 -34.82 -6.20 -11.62
CA THR A 191 -34.03 -5.40 -10.68
C THR A 191 -32.97 -6.23 -9.97
N ALA A 192 -33.30 -7.46 -9.56
CA ALA A 192 -32.34 -8.37 -8.92
C ALA A 192 -31.23 -8.82 -9.90
N ILE A 193 -31.58 -9.06 -11.16
CA ILE A 193 -30.60 -9.41 -12.20
C ILE A 193 -29.65 -8.23 -12.47
N ILE A 194 -30.19 -7.01 -12.59
CA ILE A 194 -29.40 -5.80 -12.80
C ILE A 194 -28.44 -5.57 -11.64
N GLN A 195 -28.95 -5.57 -10.40
CA GLN A 195 -28.10 -5.38 -9.22
C GLN A 195 -27.00 -6.45 -9.15
N ARG A 196 -27.35 -7.69 -9.47
CA ARG A 196 -26.37 -8.78 -9.45
C ARG A 196 -25.29 -8.64 -10.52
N ALA A 197 -25.65 -8.14 -11.71
CA ALA A 197 -24.69 -7.86 -12.77
C ALA A 197 -23.70 -6.76 -12.33
N VAL A 198 -24.21 -5.69 -11.71
CA VAL A 198 -23.41 -4.61 -11.12
C VAL A 198 -22.44 -5.18 -10.09
N ASP A 199 -22.92 -5.92 -9.09
CA ASP A 199 -22.07 -6.46 -8.03
C ASP A 199 -20.92 -7.32 -8.60
N LEU A 200 -21.20 -8.15 -9.61
CA LEU A 200 -20.19 -9.00 -10.23
C LEU A 200 -19.16 -8.21 -11.03
N LEU A 201 -19.56 -7.15 -11.73
CA LEU A 201 -18.62 -6.29 -12.44
C LEU A 201 -17.78 -5.47 -11.47
N ASP A 202 -18.38 -4.92 -10.42
CA ASP A 202 -17.68 -4.18 -9.38
C ASP A 202 -16.68 -5.10 -8.65
N GLU A 203 -17.02 -6.36 -8.38
CA GLU A 203 -16.10 -7.36 -7.83
C GLU A 203 -14.93 -7.71 -8.76
N GLU A 204 -15.12 -7.68 -10.08
CA GLU A 204 -14.05 -7.91 -11.07
C GLU A 204 -13.16 -6.68 -11.25
N LEU A 205 -13.72 -5.48 -11.09
CA LEU A 205 -13.03 -4.20 -11.28
C LEU A 205 -12.56 -3.53 -9.97
N ALA A 206 -12.81 -4.17 -8.83
CA ALA A 206 -12.63 -3.59 -7.49
C ALA A 206 -11.26 -2.95 -7.28
N GLU A 207 -10.18 -3.60 -7.72
CA GLU A 207 -8.83 -3.06 -7.52
C GLU A 207 -8.56 -1.80 -8.37
N ILE A 208 -9.04 -1.75 -9.61
CA ILE A 208 -8.90 -0.58 -10.49
C ILE A 208 -9.76 0.57 -9.96
N LEU A 209 -11.02 0.28 -9.62
CA LEU A 209 -11.95 1.25 -9.02
C LEU A 209 -11.37 1.86 -7.74
N TYR A 210 -10.82 1.01 -6.86
CA TYR A 210 -10.17 1.46 -5.64
C TYR A 210 -9.02 2.44 -5.92
N VAL A 211 -8.15 2.12 -6.88
CA VAL A 211 -7.04 3.03 -7.20
C VAL A 211 -7.57 4.35 -7.74
N LEU A 212 -8.45 4.34 -8.74
CA LEU A 212 -8.98 5.58 -9.31
C LEU A 212 -9.64 6.44 -8.22
N GLN A 213 -10.38 5.81 -7.32
CA GLN A 213 -10.99 6.47 -6.17
C GLN A 213 -9.95 7.11 -5.25
N VAL A 214 -8.82 6.45 -4.96
CA VAL A 214 -7.73 7.03 -4.17
C VAL A 214 -7.27 8.37 -4.74
N TYR A 215 -7.02 8.43 -6.05
CA TYR A 215 -6.53 9.66 -6.70
C TYR A 215 -7.62 10.74 -6.79
N THR A 216 -8.87 10.36 -7.07
CA THR A 216 -9.97 11.34 -7.05
C THR A 216 -10.27 11.88 -5.66
N ASP A 217 -10.11 11.07 -4.60
CA ASP A 217 -10.23 11.53 -3.22
C ASP A 217 -9.15 12.55 -2.86
N CYS A 218 -7.92 12.38 -3.38
CA CYS A 218 -6.88 13.41 -3.26
C CYS A 218 -7.34 14.74 -3.88
N PHE A 219 -7.96 14.70 -5.06
CA PHE A 219 -8.50 15.90 -5.72
C PHE A 219 -9.66 16.51 -4.92
N GLU A 220 -10.56 15.68 -4.37
CA GLU A 220 -11.66 16.14 -3.54
C GLU A 220 -11.18 16.85 -2.27
N GLN A 221 -10.24 16.25 -1.54
CA GLN A 221 -9.71 16.85 -0.31
C GLN A 221 -8.94 18.14 -0.59
N ARG A 222 -8.22 18.19 -1.72
CA ARG A 222 -7.54 19.40 -2.18
C ARG A 222 -8.55 20.50 -2.56
N ARG A 223 -9.62 20.14 -3.29
CA ARG A 223 -10.71 21.08 -3.64
C ARG A 223 -11.42 21.62 -2.40
N ASN A 224 -11.65 20.78 -1.40
CA ASN A 224 -12.31 21.16 -0.15
C ASN A 224 -11.43 22.12 0.68
N GLY A 225 -10.12 21.88 0.71
CA GLY A 225 -9.17 22.76 1.36
C GLY A 225 -9.04 22.56 2.87
N LYS A 226 -9.93 21.78 3.51
CA LYS A 226 -9.98 21.57 4.96
C LYS A 226 -8.65 21.14 5.59
N PHE A 227 -7.88 20.32 4.88
CA PHE A 227 -6.62 19.73 5.38
C PHE A 227 -5.40 20.12 4.55
N SER A 228 -5.50 21.13 3.69
CA SER A 228 -4.44 21.49 2.74
C SER A 228 -3.09 21.72 3.40
N ARG A 229 -3.07 22.33 4.59
CA ARG A 229 -1.82 22.62 5.32
C ARG A 229 -1.01 21.34 5.60
N ILE A 230 -1.66 20.31 6.13
CA ILE A 230 -1.02 19.04 6.48
C ILE A 230 -0.71 18.22 5.23
N LEU A 231 -1.66 18.12 4.30
CA LEU A 231 -1.47 17.35 3.07
C LEU A 231 -0.31 17.90 2.23
N ASN A 232 -0.22 19.23 2.08
CA ASN A 232 0.91 19.88 1.40
C ASN A 232 2.25 19.61 2.10
N ALA A 233 2.27 19.54 3.44
CA ALA A 233 3.48 19.22 4.18
C ALA A 233 3.92 17.76 3.96
N CYS A 234 2.97 16.81 3.93
CA CYS A 234 3.25 15.43 3.57
C CYS A 234 3.80 15.31 2.15
N GLU A 235 3.13 15.91 1.16
CA GLU A 235 3.56 15.90 -0.24
C GLU A 235 4.97 16.51 -0.40
N TYR A 236 5.22 17.65 0.26
CA TYR A 236 6.53 18.30 0.22
C TYR A 236 7.61 17.45 0.89
N PHE A 237 7.30 16.81 2.03
CA PHE A 237 8.24 15.91 2.71
C PHE A 237 8.62 14.73 1.82
N PHE A 238 7.64 14.03 1.24
CA PHE A 238 7.87 12.90 0.33
C PHE A 238 8.65 13.31 -0.92
N LYS A 239 8.31 14.45 -1.52
CA LYS A 239 9.06 15.03 -2.65
C LYS A 239 10.54 15.19 -2.31
N CYS A 240 10.85 15.77 -1.15
CA CYS A 240 12.23 16.03 -0.73
C CYS A 240 13.01 14.75 -0.44
N ILE A 241 12.43 13.75 0.24
CA ILE A 241 13.13 12.50 0.56
C ILE A 241 13.34 11.62 -0.66
N HIS A 242 12.38 11.58 -1.60
CA HIS A 242 12.57 10.94 -2.90
C HIS A 242 13.72 11.63 -3.65
N GLN A 243 13.66 12.95 -3.80
CA GLN A 243 14.73 13.70 -4.47
C GLN A 243 16.10 13.46 -3.85
N LEU A 244 16.19 13.45 -2.52
CA LEU A 244 17.43 13.13 -1.80
C LEU A 244 17.96 11.75 -2.21
N TYR A 245 17.16 10.70 -2.09
CA TYR A 245 17.64 9.35 -2.40
C TYR A 245 18.05 9.22 -3.87
N TRP A 246 17.22 9.71 -4.79
CA TRP A 246 17.46 9.60 -6.22
C TRP A 246 18.68 10.41 -6.70
N SER A 247 19.00 11.53 -6.05
CA SER A 247 20.12 12.39 -6.44
C SER A 247 21.42 12.11 -5.69
N GLY A 248 21.33 11.58 -4.47
CA GLY A 248 22.45 11.54 -3.53
C GLY A 248 22.89 12.93 -3.01
N ASP A 249 22.16 14.00 -3.37
CA ASP A 249 22.55 15.37 -3.08
C ASP A 249 21.43 16.13 -2.35
N LEU A 250 21.62 16.28 -1.03
CA LEU A 250 20.76 17.13 -0.22
C LEU A 250 20.84 18.61 -0.63
N GLU A 251 22.01 19.12 -1.02
CA GLU A 251 22.27 20.56 -1.16
C GLU A 251 21.96 21.10 -2.57
N GLY A 252 22.27 20.35 -3.63
CA GLY A 252 22.02 20.79 -5.02
C GLY A 252 20.57 20.71 -5.47
N SER A 253 19.78 19.78 -4.92
CA SER A 253 18.36 19.59 -5.30
C SER A 253 17.44 20.77 -4.91
N LEU A 254 17.77 21.49 -3.84
CA LEU A 254 17.04 22.69 -3.41
C LEU A 254 17.46 23.97 -4.13
N ALA A 255 18.58 23.97 -4.84
CA ALA A 255 19.13 25.13 -5.54
C ALA A 255 18.69 25.22 -7.02
N GLY A 256 17.68 24.43 -7.43
CA GLY A 256 17.19 24.39 -8.80
C GLY A 256 18.17 23.82 -9.82
N ALA A 257 19.27 23.20 -9.38
CA ALA A 257 20.25 22.59 -10.26
C ALA A 257 19.66 21.35 -10.97
N PRO A 258 20.06 21.07 -12.23
CA PRO A 258 19.68 19.83 -12.89
C PRO A 258 20.10 18.62 -12.04
N VAL A 259 19.12 17.86 -11.57
CA VAL A 259 19.36 16.70 -10.73
C VAL A 259 19.80 15.54 -11.62
N HIS A 260 21.07 15.15 -11.53
CA HIS A 260 21.57 13.92 -12.15
C HIS A 260 21.40 12.76 -11.17
N SER A 261 20.56 11.79 -11.52
CA SER A 261 20.38 10.57 -10.73
C SER A 261 21.42 9.52 -11.14
N PRO A 262 22.25 9.00 -10.21
CA PRO A 262 23.08 7.82 -10.48
C PRO A 262 22.25 6.52 -10.54
N ILE A 263 20.98 6.56 -10.15
CA ILE A 263 20.10 5.40 -10.05
C ILE A 263 19.43 5.13 -11.38
N LYS A 264 19.44 3.86 -11.80
CA LYS A 264 18.66 3.39 -12.94
C LYS A 264 17.19 3.29 -12.54
N ALA A 265 16.43 4.31 -12.90
CA ALA A 265 14.99 4.35 -12.69
C ALA A 265 14.28 3.20 -13.42
N GLY A 266 13.33 2.57 -12.75
CA GLY A 266 12.33 1.72 -13.38
C GLY A 266 11.10 2.55 -13.69
N VAL A 267 10.08 2.41 -12.86
CA VAL A 267 8.79 3.04 -13.11
C VAL A 267 8.70 4.45 -12.49
N GLU A 268 9.09 4.65 -11.24
CA GLU A 268 9.17 6.01 -10.68
C GLU A 268 10.27 6.81 -11.37
N ARG A 269 10.02 8.11 -11.48
CA ARG A 269 10.95 9.06 -12.08
C ARG A 269 11.20 10.22 -11.12
N VAL A 270 12.42 10.73 -11.17
CA VAL A 270 12.72 12.02 -10.54
C VAL A 270 11.81 13.08 -11.18
N GLY A 271 10.94 13.69 -10.37
CA GLY A 271 10.00 14.72 -10.82
C GLY A 271 8.53 14.30 -10.78
N ASP A 272 8.22 13.04 -10.50
CA ASP A 272 6.84 12.60 -10.26
C ASP A 272 6.23 13.36 -9.07
N VAL A 273 4.93 13.61 -9.13
CA VAL A 273 4.20 14.39 -8.11
C VAL A 273 3.65 13.50 -7.01
N PHE A 274 3.50 14.06 -5.81
CA PHE A 274 2.85 13.40 -4.69
C PHE A 274 1.47 13.99 -4.46
N LEU A 275 0.48 13.13 -4.26
CA LEU A 275 -0.89 13.49 -3.93
C LEU A 275 -1.27 12.84 -2.61
N ALA A 276 -1.39 13.65 -1.54
CA ALA A 276 -1.76 13.12 -0.24
C ALA A 276 -3.27 13.19 -0.01
N ARG A 277 -3.81 12.15 0.66
CA ARG A 277 -5.17 12.14 1.21
C ARG A 277 -5.17 11.64 2.64
N LEU A 278 -6.12 12.14 3.43
CA LEU A 278 -6.49 11.50 4.69
C LEU A 278 -7.42 10.32 4.44
N THR A 279 -7.21 9.22 5.15
CA THR A 279 -7.99 8.00 5.02
C THR A 279 -8.20 7.30 6.36
N GLY A 280 -9.18 6.40 6.42
CA GLY A 280 -9.36 5.46 7.54
C GLY A 280 -8.46 4.23 7.43
N ALA A 281 -7.74 4.06 6.32
CA ALA A 281 -6.75 3.00 6.16
C ALA A 281 -5.43 3.33 6.89
N GLY A 282 -4.56 2.32 7.01
CA GLY A 282 -3.20 2.47 7.51
C GLY A 282 -2.35 3.40 6.62
N LEU A 283 -1.23 3.85 7.19
CA LEU A 283 -0.24 4.64 6.47
C LEU A 283 0.29 3.80 5.31
N ALA A 284 0.29 4.36 4.11
CA ALA A 284 0.77 3.66 2.92
C ALA A 284 1.07 4.62 1.78
N THR A 285 1.90 4.17 0.85
CA THR A 285 2.09 4.80 -0.45
C THR A 285 1.54 3.91 -1.55
N ILE A 286 0.86 4.50 -2.54
CA ILE A 286 0.51 3.83 -3.78
C ILE A 286 1.42 4.43 -4.87
N PRO A 287 2.38 3.66 -5.39
CA PRO A 287 3.28 4.17 -6.41
C PRO A 287 2.51 4.48 -7.70
N GLY A 288 3.02 5.44 -8.49
CA GLY A 288 2.43 5.79 -9.78
C GLY A 288 2.45 4.65 -10.79
N SER A 289 3.35 3.67 -10.59
CA SER A 289 3.31 2.38 -11.28
C SER A 289 1.97 1.67 -11.15
N ARG A 290 1.20 1.95 -10.11
CA ARG A 290 -0.12 1.34 -9.88
C ARG A 290 -1.26 2.34 -10.03
N GLY A 291 -1.07 3.49 -10.67
CA GLY A 291 -2.05 4.59 -10.77
C GLY A 291 -1.92 5.45 -12.05
N PRO A 292 -2.32 6.73 -12.03
CA PRO A 292 -2.02 7.66 -13.10
C PRO A 292 -0.51 7.86 -13.26
N VAL A 293 -0.08 7.97 -14.51
CA VAL A 293 1.32 8.16 -14.87
C VAL A 293 1.85 9.45 -14.23
N GLY A 294 3.00 9.33 -13.56
CA GLY A 294 3.72 10.47 -12.99
C GLY A 294 3.20 11.00 -11.65
N ALA A 295 2.31 10.28 -10.95
CA ALA A 295 1.88 10.63 -9.60
C ALA A 295 1.86 9.46 -8.63
N HIS A 296 2.27 9.70 -7.39
CA HIS A 296 2.15 8.75 -6.28
C HIS A 296 1.08 9.24 -5.31
N ALA A 297 0.22 8.34 -4.84
CA ALA A 297 -0.74 8.67 -3.78
C ALA A 297 -0.17 8.35 -2.41
N LEU A 298 -0.35 9.27 -1.46
CA LEU A 298 0.04 9.10 -0.06
C LEU A 298 -1.23 8.95 0.78
N GLN A 299 -1.33 7.84 1.50
CA GLN A 299 -2.43 7.55 2.40
C GLN A 299 -2.04 7.89 3.83
N VAL A 300 -2.66 8.91 4.40
CA VAL A 300 -2.36 9.39 5.75
C VAL A 300 -3.53 9.06 6.69
N PRO A 301 -3.32 8.30 7.78
CA PRO A 301 -4.39 7.96 8.71
C PRO A 301 -4.93 9.19 9.45
N TYR A 302 -6.27 9.31 9.54
CA TYR A 302 -6.91 10.39 10.31
C TYR A 302 -6.44 10.46 11.78
N GLU A 303 -6.13 9.31 12.37
CA GLU A 303 -5.70 9.21 13.76
C GLU A 303 -4.32 9.81 14.05
N MET A 304 -3.51 10.10 13.01
CA MET A 304 -2.17 10.67 13.17
C MET A 304 -2.15 12.20 13.14
N LEU A 305 -3.26 12.87 12.81
CA LEU A 305 -3.31 14.32 12.53
C LEU A 305 -2.63 15.20 13.60
N ASP A 306 -2.88 14.90 14.88
CA ASP A 306 -2.40 15.70 16.01
C ASP A 306 -0.90 15.51 16.29
N PHE A 307 -0.26 14.49 15.71
CA PHE A 307 1.14 14.17 15.96
C PHE A 307 1.93 13.80 14.70
N ILE A 308 1.40 14.15 13.52
CA ILE A 308 1.88 13.59 12.24
C ILE A 308 3.36 13.93 11.99
N LEU A 309 3.82 15.13 12.34
CA LEU A 309 5.23 15.55 12.20
C LEU A 309 6.17 14.74 13.11
N VAL A 310 5.72 14.37 14.31
CA VAL A 310 6.47 13.50 15.23
C VAL A 310 6.65 12.10 14.61
N ASN A 311 5.75 11.70 13.72
CA ASN A 311 5.76 10.42 13.01
C ASN A 311 6.42 10.46 11.61
N PHE A 312 6.90 11.60 11.14
CA PHE A 312 7.57 11.68 9.84
C PHE A 312 8.81 10.78 9.70
N PRO A 313 9.57 10.40 10.76
CA PRO A 313 10.59 9.37 10.60
C PRO A 313 10.04 8.03 10.12
N LEU A 314 8.82 7.64 10.52
CA LEU A 314 8.15 6.45 9.97
C LEU A 314 7.73 6.66 8.51
N PHE A 315 7.43 7.89 8.10
CA PHE A 315 7.09 8.18 6.70
C PHE A 315 8.30 7.99 5.78
N CYS A 316 9.54 8.11 6.28
CA CYS A 316 10.74 7.74 5.53
C CYS A 316 10.81 6.23 5.22
N HIS A 317 10.29 5.38 6.12
CA HIS A 317 10.17 3.94 5.87
C HIS A 317 9.17 3.69 4.72
N GLU A 318 8.00 4.32 4.77
CA GLU A 318 6.97 4.15 3.72
C GLU A 318 7.40 4.68 2.36
N ALA A 319 8.09 5.83 2.32
CA ALA A 319 8.68 6.35 1.10
C ALA A 319 9.69 5.39 0.48
N ARG A 320 10.35 4.56 1.30
CA ARG A 320 11.32 3.60 0.80
C ARG A 320 10.66 2.43 0.08
N HIS A 321 9.46 2.00 0.47
CA HIS A 321 8.74 0.92 -0.24
C HIS A 321 8.55 1.21 -1.72
N ASN A 322 8.15 2.45 -2.02
CA ASN A 322 8.05 2.97 -3.38
C ASN A 322 9.36 2.78 -4.16
N VAL A 323 10.45 3.35 -3.64
CA VAL A 323 11.75 3.32 -4.31
C VAL A 323 12.30 1.89 -4.43
N TYR A 324 12.18 1.07 -3.39
CA TYR A 324 12.76 -0.27 -3.36
C TYR A 324 12.16 -1.18 -4.43
N HIS A 325 10.85 -1.09 -4.64
CA HIS A 325 10.15 -1.88 -5.66
C HIS A 325 10.35 -1.34 -7.08
N ASP A 326 10.58 -0.04 -7.23
CA ASP A 326 10.64 0.58 -8.55
C ASP A 326 12.06 0.75 -9.12
N VAL A 327 13.11 0.66 -8.30
CA VAL A 327 14.49 0.60 -8.83
C VAL A 327 14.73 -0.79 -9.44
N VAL A 328 14.93 -0.81 -10.76
CA VAL A 328 15.12 -2.06 -11.52
C VAL A 328 16.26 -2.89 -10.95
N ASP A 329 15.97 -4.17 -10.68
CA ASP A 329 16.90 -5.16 -10.13
C ASP A 329 17.42 -4.90 -8.71
N LEU A 330 16.94 -3.89 -7.99
CA LEU A 330 17.44 -3.60 -6.64
C LEU A 330 17.18 -4.76 -5.68
N GLU A 331 15.92 -5.19 -5.55
CA GLU A 331 15.57 -6.31 -4.65
C GLU A 331 16.40 -7.57 -4.93
N LYS A 332 16.52 -7.94 -6.21
CA LYS A 332 17.33 -9.08 -6.64
C LYS A 332 18.80 -8.91 -6.26
N GLN A 333 19.37 -7.72 -6.47
CA GLN A 333 20.77 -7.45 -6.12
C GLN A 333 20.98 -7.44 -4.60
N SER A 334 20.05 -6.88 -3.82
CA SER A 334 20.09 -6.87 -2.36
C SER A 334 20.00 -8.28 -1.78
N ILE A 335 19.13 -9.14 -2.32
CA ILE A 335 19.04 -10.56 -1.95
C ILE A 335 20.37 -11.26 -2.19
N LEU A 336 20.96 -11.14 -3.39
CA LEU A 336 22.21 -11.80 -3.74
C LEU A 336 23.38 -11.29 -2.87
N ALA A 337 23.42 -9.99 -2.59
CA ALA A 337 24.40 -9.40 -1.70
C ALA A 337 24.28 -9.99 -0.28
N LEU A 338 23.07 -10.02 0.28
CA LEU A 338 22.84 -10.54 1.63
C LEU A 338 23.19 -12.03 1.74
N GLN A 339 22.86 -12.83 0.72
CA GLN A 339 23.25 -14.24 0.67
C GLN A 339 24.77 -14.41 0.74
N LYS A 340 25.50 -13.64 -0.07
CA LYS A 340 26.97 -13.66 -0.08
C LYS A 340 27.53 -13.24 1.27
N ASP A 341 27.08 -12.09 1.80
CA ASP A 341 27.61 -11.50 3.04
C ASP A 341 27.34 -12.40 4.25
N MET A 342 26.19 -13.08 4.30
CA MET A 342 25.87 -14.04 5.36
C MET A 342 26.78 -15.28 5.31
N ILE A 343 27.01 -15.83 4.12
CA ILE A 343 27.91 -16.98 3.93
C ILE A 343 29.33 -16.60 4.34
N GLU A 344 29.83 -15.45 3.91
CA GLU A 344 31.15 -14.94 4.28
C GLU A 344 31.25 -14.71 5.79
N ALA A 345 30.21 -14.18 6.43
CA ALA A 345 30.18 -13.97 7.89
C ALA A 345 30.27 -15.29 8.68
N VAL A 346 29.62 -16.36 8.21
CA VAL A 346 29.70 -17.70 8.80
C VAL A 346 31.09 -18.31 8.60
N GLN A 347 31.61 -18.27 7.37
CA GLN A 347 32.93 -18.83 7.03
C GLN A 347 34.07 -18.14 7.79
N SER A 348 33.97 -16.82 7.95
CA SER A 348 34.95 -16.00 8.69
C SER A 348 34.73 -16.00 10.20
N LYS A 349 33.70 -16.71 10.71
CA LYS A 349 33.31 -16.75 12.12
C LYS A 349 32.96 -15.38 12.72
N VAL A 350 32.62 -14.41 11.89
CA VAL A 350 32.01 -13.13 12.33
C VAL A 350 30.61 -13.39 12.91
N PHE A 351 29.90 -14.37 12.35
CA PHE A 351 28.66 -14.91 12.88
C PHE A 351 28.83 -16.42 13.11
N VAL A 352 28.47 -16.90 14.29
CA VAL A 352 28.48 -18.32 14.64
C VAL A 352 27.12 -18.68 15.21
N PRO A 353 26.32 -19.51 14.51
CA PRO A 353 25.03 -19.96 15.03
C PRO A 353 25.17 -20.66 16.39
N SER A 354 24.28 -20.34 17.33
CA SER A 354 24.19 -20.96 18.65
C SER A 354 23.83 -22.45 18.57
N VAL A 355 23.08 -22.82 17.54
CA VAL A 355 22.78 -24.20 17.16
C VAL A 355 23.11 -24.41 15.68
N PRO A 356 23.66 -25.56 15.27
CA PRO A 356 24.06 -25.78 13.88
C PRO A 356 22.87 -25.98 12.93
N THR A 357 21.74 -26.43 13.45
CA THR A 357 20.55 -26.71 12.62
C THR A 357 19.26 -26.43 13.37
N ILE A 358 18.22 -26.00 12.64
CA ILE A 358 16.85 -25.80 13.14
C ILE A 358 15.91 -26.87 12.56
N GLN A 359 14.93 -27.29 13.36
CA GLN A 359 13.92 -28.26 12.94
C GLN A 359 12.86 -27.59 12.06
N LEU A 360 12.67 -28.12 10.85
CA LEU A 360 11.62 -27.75 9.91
C LEU A 360 10.80 -28.99 9.53
N GLY A 361 9.69 -29.19 10.23
CA GLY A 361 8.86 -30.38 10.08
C GLY A 361 9.60 -31.64 10.49
N ARG A 362 9.90 -32.54 9.55
CA ARG A 362 10.72 -33.74 9.79
C ARG A 362 12.19 -33.58 9.37
N ARG A 363 12.56 -32.43 8.80
CA ARG A 363 13.92 -32.14 8.31
C ARG A 363 14.65 -31.21 9.28
N LYS A 364 15.97 -31.31 9.31
CA LYS A 364 16.87 -30.29 9.88
C LYS A 364 17.45 -29.44 8.75
N VAL A 365 17.44 -28.13 8.92
CA VAL A 365 18.04 -27.15 8.00
C VAL A 365 19.18 -26.44 8.72
N ALA A 366 20.21 -26.00 8.01
CA ALA A 366 21.27 -25.22 8.62
C ALA A 366 20.69 -23.91 9.16
N THR A 367 21.17 -23.45 10.32
CA THR A 367 20.58 -22.27 10.98
C THR A 367 20.74 -21.02 10.11
N GLU A 368 21.91 -20.83 9.53
CA GLU A 368 22.21 -19.72 8.62
C GLU A 368 21.34 -19.73 7.36
N GLU A 369 20.99 -20.90 6.80
CA GLU A 369 20.08 -21.00 5.65
C GLU A 369 18.66 -20.54 6.00
N LEU A 370 18.18 -20.88 7.21
CA LEU A 370 16.87 -20.47 7.68
C LEU A 370 16.81 -18.98 8.00
N LEU A 371 17.84 -18.44 8.66
CA LEU A 371 17.96 -17.01 8.93
C LEU A 371 18.00 -16.21 7.62
N LEU A 372 18.80 -16.67 6.66
CA LEU A 372 18.90 -16.05 5.35
C LEU A 372 17.54 -16.05 4.64
N LYS A 373 16.78 -17.14 4.70
CA LYS A 373 15.41 -17.19 4.18
C LYS A 373 14.50 -16.15 4.86
N ILE A 374 14.51 -16.07 6.19
CA ILE A 374 13.72 -15.07 6.95
C ILE A 374 14.06 -13.65 6.49
N PHE A 375 15.34 -13.29 6.45
CA PHE A 375 15.75 -11.94 6.06
C PHE A 375 15.50 -11.64 4.58
N THR A 376 15.69 -12.60 3.67
CA THR A 376 15.39 -12.38 2.24
C THR A 376 13.90 -12.26 1.97
N ASP A 377 13.05 -12.96 2.74
CA ASP A 377 11.60 -12.80 2.61
C ASP A 377 11.15 -11.44 3.15
N SER A 378 11.78 -10.93 4.19
CA SER A 378 11.43 -9.62 4.76
C SER A 378 12.30 -8.47 4.24
N ILE A 379 13.07 -8.66 3.16
CA ILE A 379 14.14 -7.73 2.79
C ILE A 379 13.65 -6.31 2.48
N GLY A 380 12.49 -6.16 1.85
CA GLY A 380 11.91 -4.84 1.55
C GLY A 380 11.58 -4.04 2.81
N GLU A 381 11.00 -4.70 3.83
CA GLU A 381 10.71 -4.08 5.13
C GLU A 381 11.97 -3.71 5.89
N ILE A 382 12.98 -4.59 5.86
CA ILE A 382 14.25 -4.38 6.56
C ILE A 382 15.05 -3.25 5.89
N ASP A 383 15.07 -3.21 4.57
CA ASP A 383 15.68 -2.13 3.80
C ASP A 383 14.98 -0.80 4.10
N ALA A 384 13.63 -0.77 4.13
CA ALA A 384 12.86 0.41 4.52
C ALA A 384 13.20 0.93 5.93
N ASP A 385 13.31 0.04 6.94
CA ASP A 385 13.74 0.41 8.29
C ASP A 385 15.15 1.01 8.31
N ILE A 386 16.09 0.37 7.61
CA ILE A 386 17.49 0.81 7.58
C ILE A 386 17.64 2.14 6.84
N LEU A 387 16.93 2.34 5.72
CA LEU A 387 16.98 3.63 5.03
C LEU A 387 16.34 4.75 5.85
N ALA A 388 15.28 4.48 6.61
CA ALA A 388 14.71 5.46 7.52
C ALA A 388 15.74 5.93 8.58
N VAL A 389 16.62 5.04 9.05
CA VAL A 389 17.80 5.41 9.85
C VAL A 389 18.75 6.33 9.09
N LEU A 390 19.06 6.03 7.83
CA LEU A 390 19.95 6.89 7.03
C LEU A 390 19.35 8.28 6.76
N PHE A 391 18.03 8.37 6.71
CA PHE A 391 17.32 9.64 6.54
C PHE A 391 17.20 10.48 7.81
N THR A 392 17.00 9.86 8.98
CA THR A 392 16.56 10.57 10.20
C THR A 392 17.38 10.27 11.46
N GLY A 393 18.35 9.35 11.38
CA GLY A 393 19.25 9.02 12.48
C GLY A 393 18.55 8.41 13.69
N GLU A 394 18.97 8.86 14.88
CA GLU A 394 18.49 8.34 16.17
C GLU A 394 16.97 8.48 16.38
N ALA A 395 16.33 9.41 15.68
CA ALA A 395 14.90 9.65 15.81
C ALA A 395 14.06 8.44 15.34
N PHE A 396 14.52 7.67 14.34
CA PHE A 396 13.73 6.58 13.78
C PHE A 396 13.41 5.49 14.81
N GLY A 397 14.41 5.00 15.54
CA GLY A 397 14.25 3.92 16.52
C GLY A 397 13.37 4.32 17.70
N ASP A 398 13.55 5.54 18.21
CA ASP A 398 12.70 6.08 19.28
C ASP A 398 11.25 6.28 18.78
N ASN A 399 11.06 6.76 17.55
CA ASN A 399 9.74 6.84 16.93
C ASN A 399 9.10 5.46 16.79
N MET A 400 9.82 4.49 16.21
CA MET A 400 9.34 3.14 15.94
C MET A 400 8.92 2.42 17.23
N ALA A 401 9.74 2.52 18.29
CA ALA A 401 9.47 1.90 19.58
C ALA A 401 8.18 2.43 20.25
N ALA A 402 7.81 3.68 19.98
CA ALA A 402 6.58 4.28 20.52
C ALA A 402 5.37 4.11 19.60
N SER A 403 5.56 4.23 18.28
CA SER A 403 4.47 4.22 17.31
C SER A 403 3.90 2.82 17.08
N PHE A 404 4.74 1.77 17.07
CA PHE A 404 4.26 0.40 16.82
C PHE A 404 3.25 -0.07 17.88
N PRO A 405 3.52 0.03 19.19
CA PRO A 405 2.52 -0.28 20.20
C PRO A 405 1.27 0.60 20.09
N ALA A 406 1.43 1.90 19.79
CA ALA A 406 0.30 2.83 19.67
C ALA A 406 -0.63 2.50 18.49
N MET A 407 -0.09 1.97 17.38
CA MET A 407 -0.87 1.58 16.20
C MET A 407 -1.50 0.18 16.32
N THR A 408 -0.83 -0.74 17.03
CA THR A 408 -1.25 -2.16 17.11
C THR A 408 -2.17 -2.43 18.30
N ILE A 409 -2.00 -1.75 19.43
CA ILE A 409 -2.84 -1.93 20.62
C ILE A 409 -4.06 -1.03 20.49
N ARG A 410 -5.21 -1.65 20.17
CA ARG A 410 -6.49 -0.95 20.03
C ARG A 410 -7.40 -1.08 21.25
N ASP A 411 -7.10 -2.00 22.17
CA ASP A 411 -7.91 -2.33 23.33
C ASP A 411 -7.33 -1.77 24.64
N GLY A 412 -7.67 -0.51 24.94
CA GLY A 412 -7.24 0.16 26.18
C GLY A 412 -5.88 0.85 26.07
N ALA A 413 -5.33 1.28 27.21
CA ALA A 413 -4.09 2.06 27.22
C ALA A 413 -2.86 1.18 26.96
N VAL A 414 -1.92 1.66 26.13
CA VAL A 414 -0.64 0.97 25.85
C VAL A 414 0.10 0.60 27.15
N SER A 415 0.11 1.50 28.13
CA SER A 415 0.76 1.29 29.44
C SER A 415 0.14 0.16 30.29
N SER A 416 -1.03 -0.34 29.91
CA SER A 416 -1.67 -1.48 30.58
C SER A 416 -1.24 -2.84 30.01
N LYS A 417 -0.52 -2.85 28.88
CA LYS A 417 -0.06 -4.07 28.22
C LYS A 417 1.32 -4.45 28.74
N LYS A 418 1.53 -5.76 28.88
CA LYS A 418 2.82 -6.33 29.29
C LYS A 418 3.81 -6.40 28.13
N ASN A 419 3.33 -6.82 26.97
CA ASN A 419 4.15 -7.01 25.78
C ASN A 419 3.72 -5.96 24.76
N LEU A 420 4.65 -5.07 24.39
CA LEU A 420 4.41 -3.95 23.48
C LEU A 420 4.87 -4.28 22.06
N LEU A 421 5.81 -5.22 21.91
CA LEU A 421 6.35 -5.65 20.62
C LEU A 421 5.98 -7.10 20.33
N ARG A 422 5.67 -7.40 19.07
CA ARG A 422 5.48 -8.78 18.62
C ARG A 422 6.80 -9.55 18.68
N THR A 423 6.75 -10.74 19.28
CA THR A 423 7.84 -11.72 19.38
C THR A 423 7.54 -13.02 18.64
N SER A 424 6.45 -13.02 17.87
CA SER A 424 6.04 -14.10 16.98
C SER A 424 5.53 -13.53 15.65
N SER A 425 5.63 -14.35 14.61
CA SER A 425 5.12 -14.02 13.27
C SER A 425 4.61 -15.28 12.58
N TYR A 426 4.31 -15.19 11.29
CA TYR A 426 3.68 -16.25 10.53
C TYR A 426 4.53 -16.68 9.33
N PHE A 427 4.24 -17.88 8.82
CA PHE A 427 4.73 -18.35 7.54
C PHE A 427 3.62 -19.07 6.77
N ASP A 428 3.72 -19.02 5.44
CA ASP A 428 2.91 -19.74 4.50
C ASP A 428 3.64 -20.98 3.97
N LEU A 429 2.83 -21.99 3.63
CA LEU A 429 3.25 -23.19 2.93
C LEU A 429 2.57 -23.23 1.57
N ILE A 430 3.31 -22.85 0.52
CA ILE A 430 2.78 -22.64 -0.82
C ILE A 430 2.93 -23.92 -1.65
N PRO A 431 1.82 -24.61 -1.99
CA PRO A 431 1.89 -25.82 -2.81
C PRO A 431 2.46 -25.52 -4.19
N GLN A 432 3.27 -26.43 -4.70
CA GLN A 432 3.89 -26.36 -6.03
C GLN A 432 3.31 -27.46 -6.93
N ASP A 433 3.39 -27.26 -8.25
CA ASP A 433 2.89 -28.20 -9.26
C ASP A 433 3.59 -29.57 -9.19
N ASP A 434 4.85 -29.60 -8.75
CA ASP A 434 5.64 -30.83 -8.57
C ASP A 434 5.30 -31.60 -7.27
N GLY A 435 4.26 -31.17 -6.54
CA GLY A 435 3.82 -31.77 -5.27
C GLY A 435 4.68 -31.39 -4.06
N SER A 436 5.70 -30.55 -4.22
CA SER A 436 6.43 -29.95 -3.11
C SER A 436 5.71 -28.75 -2.53
N THR A 437 6.24 -28.18 -1.46
CA THR A 437 5.68 -26.99 -0.83
C THR A 437 6.80 -26.05 -0.46
N VAL A 438 6.68 -24.79 -0.85
CA VAL A 438 7.67 -23.76 -0.54
C VAL A 438 7.29 -23.08 0.77
N LEU A 439 8.30 -22.89 1.63
CA LEU A 439 8.18 -22.07 2.83
C LEU A 439 8.35 -20.60 2.47
N GLU A 440 7.43 -19.75 2.90
CA GLU A 440 7.52 -18.29 2.75
C GLU A 440 7.16 -17.61 4.08
N PHE A 441 8.05 -16.77 4.62
CA PHE A 441 7.77 -16.02 5.84
C PHE A 441 6.99 -14.74 5.54
N ALA A 442 6.23 -14.27 6.54
CA ALA A 442 5.53 -13.00 6.47
C ALA A 442 6.48 -11.84 6.13
N VAL A 443 5.98 -10.86 5.37
CA VAL A 443 6.78 -9.73 4.89
C VAL A 443 7.37 -8.92 6.06
N HIS A 444 6.58 -8.70 7.11
CA HIS A 444 7.00 -7.97 8.30
C HIS A 444 7.79 -8.89 9.25
N PRO A 445 9.07 -8.56 9.56
CA PRO A 445 9.76 -9.19 10.67
C PRO A 445 9.03 -8.93 11.99
N VAL A 446 9.31 -9.77 13.00
CA VAL A 446 8.82 -9.51 14.36
C VAL A 446 9.34 -8.17 14.87
N ASP A 447 8.49 -7.37 15.53
CA ASP A 447 8.82 -5.99 15.91
C ASP A 447 10.07 -5.89 16.79
N TYR A 448 10.25 -6.88 17.68
CA TYR A 448 11.46 -6.98 18.51
C TYR A 448 12.75 -7.08 17.67
N LEU A 449 12.73 -7.88 16.60
CA LEU A 449 13.86 -8.02 15.69
C LEU A 449 14.09 -6.74 14.87
N ARG A 450 13.02 -6.04 14.47
CA ARG A 450 13.12 -4.76 13.75
C ARG A 450 13.90 -3.72 14.56
N LEU A 451 13.64 -3.58 15.87
CA LEU A 451 14.43 -2.66 16.71
C LEU A 451 15.90 -3.05 16.82
N TYR A 452 16.22 -4.36 16.85
CA TYR A 452 17.60 -4.83 16.85
C TYR A 452 18.31 -4.61 15.51
N LEU A 453 17.59 -4.70 14.38
CA LEU A 453 18.10 -4.31 13.06
C LEU A 453 18.39 -2.82 12.99
N VAL A 454 17.48 -1.98 13.49
CA VAL A 454 17.68 -0.51 13.59
C VAL A 454 18.87 -0.19 14.50
N ALA A 455 19.01 -0.87 15.64
CA ALA A 455 20.17 -0.69 16.52
C ALA A 455 21.48 -1.12 15.83
N ALA A 456 21.46 -2.20 15.05
CA ALA A 456 22.61 -2.61 14.25
C ALA A 456 22.97 -1.58 13.17
N ALA A 457 21.97 -0.94 12.54
CA ALA A 457 22.18 0.16 11.62
C ALA A 457 22.84 1.36 12.32
N TYR A 458 22.39 1.73 13.53
CA TYR A 458 23.03 2.78 14.34
C TYR A 458 24.51 2.49 14.62
N ASP A 459 24.87 1.27 15.01
CA ASP A 459 26.28 0.89 15.17
C ASP A 459 27.06 1.04 13.87
N GLU A 460 26.50 0.59 12.74
CA GLU A 460 27.16 0.65 11.43
C GLU A 460 27.40 2.09 10.94
N ILE A 461 26.57 3.04 11.35
CA ILE A 461 26.72 4.47 11.04
C ILE A 461 27.44 5.28 12.15
N GLY A 462 27.90 4.62 13.21
CA GLY A 462 28.73 5.23 14.27
C GLY A 462 27.98 5.82 15.46
N PHE A 463 26.70 5.48 15.66
CA PHE A 463 25.83 5.94 16.74
C PHE A 463 25.63 4.87 17.83
N SER A 464 26.73 4.34 18.36
CA SER A 464 26.68 3.17 19.28
C SER A 464 25.94 3.40 20.59
N GLU A 465 25.99 4.61 21.15
CA GLU A 465 25.20 4.92 22.37
C GLU A 465 23.69 4.85 22.10
N ALA A 466 23.25 5.29 20.92
CA ALA A 466 21.87 5.16 20.49
C ALA A 466 21.49 3.69 20.27
N ALA A 467 22.39 2.90 19.67
CA ALA A 467 22.20 1.47 19.49
C ALA A 467 22.03 0.73 20.84
N ILE A 468 22.88 1.03 21.82
CA ILE A 468 22.78 0.45 23.17
C ILE A 468 21.46 0.82 23.84
N ARG A 469 21.05 2.09 23.75
CA ARG A 469 19.76 2.56 24.28
C ARG A 469 18.60 1.82 23.62
N LEU A 470 18.59 1.72 22.30
CA LEU A 470 17.49 1.11 21.55
C LEU A 470 17.33 -0.38 21.87
N ARG A 471 18.44 -1.12 22.03
CA ARG A 471 18.39 -2.53 22.48
C ARG A 471 17.73 -2.67 23.85
N LYS A 472 18.09 -1.81 24.81
CA LYS A 472 17.46 -1.81 26.14
C LYS A 472 15.95 -1.49 26.06
N ILE A 473 15.54 -0.61 25.16
CA ILE A 473 14.12 -0.31 24.91
C ILE A 473 13.42 -1.54 24.31
N ALA A 474 14.05 -2.21 23.33
CA ALA A 474 13.51 -3.43 22.74
C ALA A 474 13.33 -4.54 23.79
N ASP A 475 14.34 -4.76 24.64
CA ASP A 475 14.32 -5.75 25.73
C ASP A 475 13.24 -5.42 26.77
N PHE A 476 13.04 -4.14 27.09
CA PHE A 476 11.96 -3.70 27.98
C PHE A 476 10.58 -3.94 27.35
N ALA A 477 10.43 -3.65 26.06
CA ALA A 477 9.15 -3.63 25.38
C ALA A 477 8.60 -5.04 25.03
N VAL A 478 9.41 -6.10 25.17
CA VAL A 478 8.93 -7.48 25.04
C VAL A 478 8.30 -8.04 26.32
N GLY A 479 8.40 -7.33 27.44
CA GLY A 479 7.74 -7.65 28.70
C GLY A 479 8.69 -8.18 29.77
N ASP A 480 8.22 -9.15 30.56
CA ASP A 480 8.91 -9.63 31.76
C ASP A 480 10.22 -10.37 31.44
N GLU A 481 10.29 -11.09 30.30
CA GLU A 481 11.47 -11.85 29.88
C GLU A 481 11.70 -11.74 28.37
N VAL A 482 12.97 -11.59 27.98
CA VAL A 482 13.38 -11.69 26.57
C VAL A 482 13.20 -13.15 26.13
N PRO A 483 12.44 -13.42 25.05
CA PRO A 483 12.18 -14.79 24.64
C PRO A 483 13.46 -15.48 24.20
N GLU A 484 13.72 -16.70 24.66
CA GLU A 484 14.85 -17.52 24.16
C GLU A 484 14.67 -17.91 22.68
N LEU A 485 13.41 -18.02 22.24
CA LEU A 485 13.02 -18.45 20.90
C LEU A 485 11.97 -17.49 20.31
N ILE A 486 12.21 -17.04 19.08
CA ILE A 486 11.17 -16.43 18.25
C ILE A 486 10.39 -17.54 17.55
N VAL A 487 9.07 -17.43 17.59
CA VAL A 487 8.14 -18.46 17.10
C VAL A 487 7.44 -17.99 15.84
N TYR A 488 7.52 -18.81 14.79
CA TYR A 488 6.77 -18.61 13.57
C TYR A 488 5.70 -19.70 13.43
N GLU A 489 4.46 -19.28 13.28
CA GLU A 489 3.30 -20.17 13.17
C GLU A 489 2.80 -20.26 11.72
N ASN A 490 2.20 -21.38 11.37
CA ASN A 490 1.57 -21.50 10.06
C ASN A 490 0.32 -20.59 10.00
N SER A 491 0.26 -19.70 9.00
CA SER A 491 -0.91 -18.86 8.73
C SER A 491 -2.19 -19.69 8.54
N ASN A 492 -2.07 -20.85 7.90
CA ASN A 492 -3.15 -21.80 7.72
C ASN A 492 -3.27 -22.69 8.96
N GLN A 493 -4.27 -22.37 9.79
CA GLN A 493 -4.61 -23.07 11.05
C GLN A 493 -4.82 -24.59 10.92
N LYS A 494 -4.88 -25.14 9.69
CA LYS A 494 -4.94 -26.59 9.46
C LYS A 494 -3.60 -27.30 9.73
N SER A 495 -2.47 -26.58 9.66
CA SER A 495 -1.14 -27.12 9.93
C SER A 495 -0.69 -26.75 11.34
N LYS A 496 -0.26 -27.74 12.13
CA LYS A 496 0.35 -27.52 13.46
C LYS A 496 1.88 -27.31 13.40
N LEU A 497 2.43 -27.06 12.20
CA LEU A 497 3.86 -26.83 12.06
C LEU A 497 4.22 -25.48 12.69
N VAL A 498 5.24 -25.50 13.54
CA VAL A 498 5.81 -24.32 14.19
C VAL A 498 7.31 -24.33 13.96
N ILE A 499 7.86 -23.18 13.58
CA ILE A 499 9.30 -22.98 13.42
C ILE A 499 9.78 -22.15 14.61
N LYS A 500 10.80 -22.64 15.31
CA LYS A 500 11.38 -21.97 16.48
C LYS A 500 12.82 -21.62 16.17
N VAL A 501 13.17 -20.35 16.29
CA VAL A 501 14.50 -19.83 15.96
C VAL A 501 15.10 -19.21 17.23
N PRO A 502 16.34 -19.56 17.62
CA PRO A 502 17.01 -18.89 18.73
C PRO A 502 17.09 -17.39 18.54
N THR A 503 16.59 -16.65 19.53
CA THR A 503 16.56 -15.18 19.49
C THR A 503 17.97 -14.61 19.37
N VAL A 504 18.94 -15.24 20.03
CA VAL A 504 20.36 -14.86 19.96
C VAL A 504 20.94 -14.92 18.55
N ASP A 505 20.47 -15.86 17.71
CA ASP A 505 20.96 -16.02 16.34
C ASP A 505 20.37 -14.96 15.40
N LEU A 506 19.09 -14.62 15.58
CA LEU A 506 18.44 -13.51 14.88
C LEU A 506 19.09 -12.17 15.24
N ILE A 507 19.38 -11.94 16.51
CA ILE A 507 20.07 -10.73 16.97
C ILE A 507 21.49 -10.64 16.42
N ALA A 508 22.27 -11.73 16.52
CA ALA A 508 23.67 -11.74 16.08
C ALA A 508 23.80 -11.49 14.56
N SER A 509 22.84 -11.96 13.78
CA SER A 509 22.80 -11.76 12.33
C SER A 509 22.40 -10.34 11.91
N CYS A 510 21.75 -9.55 12.77
CA CYS A 510 21.34 -8.17 12.45
C CYS A 510 22.50 -7.29 11.98
N ARG A 511 23.70 -7.45 12.58
CA ARG A 511 24.91 -6.70 12.18
C ARG A 511 25.30 -6.98 10.72
N VAL A 512 25.21 -8.24 10.30
CA VAL A 512 25.55 -8.63 8.92
C VAL A 512 24.53 -8.06 7.95
N VAL A 513 23.25 -8.17 8.28
CA VAL A 513 22.13 -7.65 7.47
C VAL A 513 22.22 -6.13 7.32
N ALA A 514 22.38 -5.39 8.42
CA ALA A 514 22.47 -3.94 8.39
C ALA A 514 23.67 -3.47 7.57
N LYS A 515 24.84 -4.07 7.77
CA LYS A 515 26.03 -3.74 6.99
C LYS A 515 25.85 -4.02 5.50
N SER A 516 25.27 -5.17 5.14
CA SER A 516 25.03 -5.54 3.74
C SER A 516 24.16 -4.49 3.05
N ILE A 517 23.04 -4.10 3.66
CA ILE A 517 22.13 -3.09 3.10
C ILE A 517 22.77 -1.70 3.03
N ILE A 518 23.51 -1.29 4.07
CA ILE A 518 24.09 0.07 4.13
C ILE A 518 25.28 0.21 3.16
N ARG A 519 26.18 -0.79 3.14
CA ARG A 519 27.53 -0.64 2.57
C ARG A 519 27.74 -1.33 1.24
N THR A 520 26.88 -2.26 0.83
CA THR A 520 27.12 -3.01 -0.41
C THR A 520 26.76 -2.17 -1.62
N PRO A 521 27.71 -1.94 -2.55
CA PRO A 521 27.41 -1.20 -3.78
C PRO A 521 26.60 -2.03 -4.76
N HIS A 522 25.62 -1.41 -5.41
CA HIS A 522 24.75 -2.05 -6.39
C HIS A 522 24.88 -1.41 -7.76
N LYS A 523 24.85 -2.23 -8.82
CA LYS A 523 24.93 -1.74 -10.20
C LYS A 523 23.70 -0.90 -10.57
N CYS A 524 22.53 -1.23 -10.04
CA CYS A 524 21.30 -0.45 -10.27
C CYS A 524 21.33 0.93 -9.62
N LEU A 525 22.19 1.14 -8.61
CA LEU A 525 22.44 2.42 -7.96
C LEU A 525 23.64 3.18 -8.57
N GLY A 526 24.04 2.82 -9.79
CA GLY A 526 25.20 3.43 -10.45
C GLY A 526 26.55 2.98 -9.89
N GLY A 527 26.58 1.85 -9.19
CA GLY A 527 27.77 1.38 -8.49
C GLY A 527 27.96 1.99 -7.09
N ASN A 528 26.97 2.72 -6.59
CA ASN A 528 26.93 3.27 -5.23
C ASN A 528 26.29 2.29 -4.25
N SER A 529 26.60 2.43 -2.96
CA SER A 529 25.85 1.85 -1.85
C SER A 529 24.74 2.80 -1.37
N ASN A 530 23.82 2.30 -0.54
CA ASN A 530 22.82 3.15 0.11
C ASN A 530 23.48 4.29 0.91
N ALA A 531 24.62 4.01 1.57
CA ALA A 531 25.41 4.98 2.30
C ALA A 531 26.01 6.09 1.43
N ASP A 532 26.37 5.79 0.18
CA ASP A 532 26.92 6.80 -0.73
C ASP A 532 25.83 7.75 -1.23
N LEU A 533 24.57 7.29 -1.28
CA LEU A 533 23.40 8.10 -1.66
C LEU A 533 22.87 8.91 -0.46
N VAL A 534 22.63 8.26 0.67
CA VAL A 534 22.06 8.87 1.86
C VAL A 534 22.77 8.32 3.09
N MET A 535 23.38 9.21 3.89
CA MET A 535 24.05 8.83 5.13
C MET A 535 23.78 9.83 6.24
N TRP A 536 23.25 9.34 7.36
CA TRP A 536 23.17 10.15 8.58
C TRP A 536 24.54 10.28 9.24
N THR A 537 24.88 11.47 9.73
CA THR A 537 26.20 11.74 10.32
C THR A 537 26.07 12.59 11.58
N ALA A 538 27.11 12.60 12.42
CA ALA A 538 27.15 13.43 13.62
C ALA A 538 26.88 14.92 13.32
N LYS A 539 27.42 15.45 12.21
CA LYS A 539 27.17 16.84 11.77
C LYS A 539 25.69 17.10 11.44
N ARG A 540 24.98 16.11 10.88
CA ARG A 540 23.53 16.22 10.65
C ARG A 540 22.77 16.13 11.98
N GLN A 541 23.19 15.26 12.88
CA GLN A 541 22.63 15.14 14.23
C GLN A 541 22.75 16.45 15.02
N GLU A 542 23.89 17.15 14.96
CA GLU A 542 24.07 18.45 15.62
C GLU A 542 23.05 19.50 15.14
N LYS A 543 22.72 19.53 13.85
CA LYS A 543 21.67 20.40 13.31
C LYS A 543 20.30 20.02 13.84
N VAL A 544 20.01 18.72 13.93
CA VAL A 544 18.75 18.23 14.50
C VAL A 544 18.61 18.62 15.96
N LEU A 545 19.66 18.51 16.76
CA LEU A 545 19.63 18.92 18.17
C LEU A 545 19.29 20.40 18.33
N LYS A 546 19.84 21.28 17.47
CA LYS A 546 19.46 22.71 17.46
C LYS A 546 17.97 22.92 17.17
N LEU A 547 17.41 22.24 16.17
CA LEU A 547 15.97 22.33 15.87
C LEU A 547 15.13 21.75 17.01
N SER A 548 15.58 20.66 17.62
CA SER A 548 14.92 20.03 18.77
C SER A 548 14.84 20.99 19.95
N ASP A 549 15.94 21.70 20.27
CA ASP A 549 15.97 22.71 21.33
C ASP A 549 14.97 23.85 21.07
N THR A 550 14.86 24.32 19.83
CA THR A 550 13.84 25.30 19.42
C THR A 550 12.41 24.78 19.67
N LEU A 551 12.11 23.55 19.26
CA LEU A 551 10.79 22.93 19.45
C LEU A 551 10.45 22.72 20.93
N ILE A 552 11.43 22.34 21.74
CA ILE A 552 11.30 22.19 23.20
C ILE A 552 10.98 23.55 23.85
N ALA A 553 11.56 24.63 23.34
CA ALA A 553 11.26 26.00 23.79
C ALA A 553 9.86 26.49 23.37
N GLY A 554 9.11 25.70 22.59
CA GLY A 554 7.81 26.07 22.06
C GLY A 554 7.88 27.01 20.85
N ASP A 555 9.03 27.08 20.18
CA ASP A 555 9.28 27.94 19.02
C ASP A 555 9.37 27.11 17.72
N SER A 556 9.34 27.80 16.57
CA SER A 556 9.39 27.24 15.22
C SER A 556 10.46 27.87 14.32
N ALA A 557 11.35 28.70 14.88
CA ALA A 557 12.42 29.34 14.13
C ALA A 557 13.42 28.33 13.54
N VAL A 558 13.61 28.35 12.22
CA VAL A 558 14.68 27.59 11.55
C VAL A 558 15.93 28.48 11.43
N PRO A 559 17.08 28.12 12.04
CA PRO A 559 18.29 28.93 11.99
C PRO A 559 18.76 29.19 10.55
N THR A 560 19.36 30.35 10.32
CA THR A 560 19.89 30.78 9.00
C THR A 560 21.42 30.84 8.96
N ASP A 561 22.07 30.80 10.12
CA ASP A 561 23.53 30.96 10.30
C ASP A 561 24.29 29.63 10.42
N SER A 562 23.57 28.50 10.36
CA SER A 562 24.10 27.15 10.64
C SER A 562 24.09 26.25 9.39
N GLY A 563 24.14 26.86 8.20
CA GLY A 563 24.02 26.19 6.90
C GLY A 563 22.60 25.70 6.61
N THR A 564 22.45 24.86 5.57
CA THR A 564 21.14 24.41 5.09
C THR A 564 20.49 23.40 6.05
N PHE A 565 19.19 23.55 6.27
CA PHE A 565 18.35 22.59 7.00
C PHE A 565 17.38 21.93 6.03
N PHE A 566 17.14 20.63 6.22
CA PHE A 566 16.29 19.83 5.35
C PHE A 566 15.09 19.29 6.11
N VAL A 567 14.08 18.87 5.36
CA VAL A 567 12.83 18.38 5.94
C VAL A 567 13.02 17.16 6.84
N THR A 568 13.99 16.29 6.54
CA THR A 568 14.34 15.14 7.38
C THR A 568 14.89 15.55 8.74
N TYR A 569 15.52 16.74 8.83
CA TYR A 569 16.07 17.24 10.08
C TYR A 569 14.94 17.75 10.98
N VAL A 570 13.91 18.38 10.40
CA VAL A 570 12.71 18.80 11.12
C VAL A 570 11.94 17.57 11.63
N ALA A 571 11.78 16.53 10.79
CA ALA A 571 11.16 15.27 11.19
C ALA A 571 11.89 14.60 12.36
N ALA A 572 13.22 14.48 12.27
CA ALA A 572 14.02 13.92 13.35
C ALA A 572 13.94 14.78 14.63
N ALA A 573 13.99 16.11 14.48
CA ALA A 573 13.92 17.04 15.61
C ALA A 573 12.57 16.97 16.33
N ALA A 574 11.47 16.81 15.59
CA ALA A 574 10.14 16.66 16.16
C ALA A 574 10.06 15.44 17.08
N THR A 575 10.54 14.27 16.64
CA THR A 575 10.56 13.08 17.50
C THR A 575 11.43 13.28 18.74
N LEU A 576 12.65 13.82 18.60
CA LEU A 576 13.55 14.01 19.74
C LEU A 576 13.00 15.04 20.74
N ALA A 577 12.44 16.15 20.25
CA ALA A 577 11.80 17.17 21.08
C ALA A 577 10.60 16.59 21.84
N TYR A 578 9.74 15.82 21.17
CA TYR A 578 8.61 15.15 21.81
C TYR A 578 9.07 14.23 22.95
N MET A 579 10.04 13.35 22.68
CA MET A 579 10.58 12.43 23.70
C MET A 579 11.19 13.19 24.88
N GLN A 580 11.91 14.28 24.61
CA GLN A 580 12.55 15.10 25.64
C GLN A 580 11.54 15.87 26.49
N LEU A 581 10.48 16.42 25.90
CA LEU A 581 9.40 17.09 26.64
C LEU A 581 8.68 16.12 27.59
N VAL A 582 8.38 14.91 27.13
CA VAL A 582 7.75 13.88 27.96
C VAL A 582 8.69 13.40 29.06
N ARG A 583 9.94 13.07 28.72
CA ARG A 583 10.90 12.47 29.65
C ARG A 583 11.42 13.47 30.67
N ASP A 584 11.87 14.64 30.22
CA ASP A 584 12.70 15.56 31.01
C ASP A 584 11.89 16.75 31.55
N ARG A 585 10.89 17.21 30.80
CA ARG A 585 9.97 18.29 31.25
C ARG A 585 8.69 17.78 31.89
N LYS A 586 8.45 16.46 31.87
CA LYS A 586 7.24 15.82 32.42
C LYS A 586 5.95 16.43 31.88
N MET A 587 6.00 16.93 30.63
CA MET A 587 4.83 17.42 29.93
C MET A 587 3.89 16.26 29.64
N LEU A 588 2.58 16.52 29.63
CA LEU A 588 1.60 15.53 29.21
C LEU A 588 1.88 15.14 27.75
N ALA A 589 1.97 13.84 27.47
CA ALA A 589 2.39 13.34 26.15
C ALA A 589 1.50 13.85 25.00
N SER A 590 0.19 13.92 25.20
CA SER A 590 -0.72 14.50 24.20
C SER A 590 -0.41 15.96 23.89
N ASP A 591 -0.09 16.75 24.91
CA ASP A 591 0.15 18.19 24.75
C ASP A 591 1.51 18.44 24.10
N ALA A 592 2.53 17.65 24.50
CA ALA A 592 3.84 17.68 23.87
C ALA A 592 3.76 17.32 22.39
N ALA A 593 3.01 16.27 22.03
CA ALA A 593 2.86 15.84 20.64
C ALA A 593 2.22 16.92 19.76
N LYS A 594 1.16 17.56 20.28
CA LYS A 594 0.47 18.68 19.60
C LYS A 594 1.37 19.89 19.41
N GLN A 595 1.97 20.38 20.50
CA GLN A 595 2.86 21.55 20.47
C GLN A 595 4.01 21.35 19.49
N VAL A 596 4.68 20.20 19.58
CA VAL A 596 5.81 19.89 18.69
C VAL A 596 5.36 19.78 17.25
N SER A 597 4.21 19.15 16.98
CA SER A 597 3.73 18.98 15.61
C SER A 597 3.31 20.29 14.96
N GLU A 598 2.65 21.18 15.70
CA GLU A 598 2.28 22.51 15.21
C GLU A 598 3.51 23.36 14.86
N ASN A 599 4.52 23.35 15.74
CA ASN A 599 5.75 24.11 15.51
C ASN A 599 6.65 23.50 14.44
N ALA A 600 6.75 22.18 14.36
CA ALA A 600 7.48 21.49 13.29
C ALA A 600 6.82 21.71 11.92
N LEU A 601 5.50 21.82 11.86
CA LEU A 601 4.78 22.18 10.64
C LEU A 601 5.18 23.58 10.15
N LEU A 602 5.26 24.56 11.06
CA LEU A 602 5.74 25.92 10.75
C LEU A 602 7.20 25.91 10.26
N MET A 603 8.06 25.05 10.83
CA MET A 603 9.43 24.86 10.33
C MET A 603 9.45 24.31 8.90
N LEU A 604 8.62 23.32 8.58
CA LEU A 604 8.51 22.78 7.22
C LEU A 604 7.98 23.82 6.23
N GLU A 605 6.97 24.59 6.61
CA GLU A 605 6.45 25.70 5.79
C GLU A 605 7.55 26.74 5.51
N THR A 606 8.35 27.06 6.53
CA THR A 606 9.51 27.94 6.39
C THR A 606 10.53 27.40 5.39
N LEU A 607 10.84 26.09 5.45
CA LEU A 607 11.74 25.44 4.49
C LEU A 607 11.14 25.45 3.07
N GLN A 608 9.84 25.18 2.94
CA GLN A 608 9.15 25.21 1.66
C GLN A 608 9.17 26.60 1.01
N VAL A 609 8.97 27.66 1.80
CA VAL A 609 9.07 29.05 1.32
C VAL A 609 10.50 29.38 0.88
N ARG A 610 11.50 29.00 1.67
CA ARG A 610 12.93 29.21 1.32
C ARG A 610 13.28 28.51 0.00
N ALA A 611 12.81 27.28 -0.20
CA ALA A 611 13.06 26.53 -1.44
C ALA A 611 12.39 27.13 -2.69
N ARG A 612 11.34 27.95 -2.54
CA ARG A 612 10.67 28.64 -3.67
C ARG A 612 11.27 30.02 -3.98
N GLY A 613 12.00 30.60 -3.04
CA GLY A 613 12.66 31.91 -3.18
C GLY A 613 14.14 31.81 -3.58
N LEU A 614 14.67 30.60 -3.64
CA LEU A 614 15.94 30.21 -4.28
C LEU A 614 15.66 29.80 -5.72
#